data_AF-B0TPM9-F1
#
_entry.id   AF-B0TPM9-F1
#
_cell.length_a   1.000
_cell.length_b   1.000
_cell.length_c   1.000
_cell.angle_alpha   90.00
_cell.angle_beta   90.00
_cell.angle_gamma   90.00
#
_symmetry.space_group_name_H-M   'P 1'
#
loop_
_entity.id
_entity.type
_entity.pdbx_description
1 polymer ?
#
loop_
_entity_poly.entity_id
_entity_poly.type
_entity_poly.pdbx_seq_one_letter_code
_entity_poly.pdbx_strand_id
1 'polypeptide(L)'
;MSNDDDLMRMRLGALDSIDALNKDIYDDSDWKMGVLWFSALAPTSRTGHAERHGVVYTTEEARLFYSKNDNPKNCLCSLSPTLVNVKTGEVLQTELVEKMLFAKKTFMKSVLIE
;
A
#
# COMPACT_ATOMS: atom_id res chain seq x y z
N MET A 1 -18.89 -12.08 -13.01
CA MET A 1 -17.83 -11.35 -12.27
C MET A 1 -17.01 -12.41 -11.58
N SER A 2 -15.70 -12.43 -11.82
CA SER A 2 -14.84 -13.39 -11.12
C SER A 2 -14.68 -12.93 -9.67
N ASN A 3 -14.39 -13.86 -8.75
CA ASN A 3 -14.09 -13.52 -7.35
C ASN A 3 -12.97 -12.47 -7.24
N ASP A 4 -12.06 -12.44 -8.22
CA ASP A 4 -10.95 -11.49 -8.27
C ASP A 4 -11.41 -10.05 -8.55
N ASP A 5 -12.49 -9.85 -9.31
CA ASP A 5 -13.02 -8.51 -9.61
C ASP A 5 -13.64 -7.86 -8.36
N ASP A 6 -14.34 -8.66 -7.55
CA ASP A 6 -14.93 -8.19 -6.30
C ASP A 6 -13.85 -7.93 -5.24
N LEU A 7 -12.83 -8.78 -5.17
CA LEU A 7 -11.65 -8.55 -4.32
C LEU A 7 -10.89 -7.28 -4.74
N MET A 8 -10.79 -6.97 -6.03
CA MET A 8 -10.20 -5.71 -6.49
C MET A 8 -11.03 -4.51 -6.06
N ARG A 9 -12.36 -4.58 -6.19
CA ARG A 9 -13.26 -3.51 -5.73
C ARG A 9 -13.13 -3.27 -4.24
N MET A 10 -13.05 -4.32 -3.44
CA MET A 10 -12.85 -4.18 -1.99
C MET A 10 -11.48 -3.58 -1.67
N ARG A 11 -10.42 -4.01 -2.36
CA ARG A 11 -9.05 -3.53 -2.10
C ARG A 11 -8.85 -2.06 -2.50
N LEU A 12 -9.39 -1.66 -3.65
CA LEU A 12 -9.26 -0.30 -4.18
C LEU A 12 -10.40 0.62 -3.70
N GLY A 13 -11.36 0.10 -2.93
CA GLY A 13 -12.59 0.81 -2.58
C GLY A 13 -12.37 2.11 -1.81
N ALA A 14 -11.25 2.24 -1.09
CA ALA A 14 -10.92 3.47 -0.37
C ALA A 14 -10.25 4.54 -1.25
N LEU A 15 -9.75 4.19 -2.46
CA LEU A 15 -8.91 5.11 -3.23
C LEU A 15 -9.67 6.31 -3.76
N ASP A 16 -10.91 6.13 -4.24
CA ASP A 16 -11.73 7.25 -4.74
C ASP A 16 -12.03 8.26 -3.62
N SER A 17 -12.31 7.77 -2.42
CA SER A 17 -12.50 8.63 -1.24
C SER A 17 -11.22 9.35 -0.82
N ILE A 18 -10.06 8.71 -0.93
CA ILE A 18 -8.76 9.34 -0.70
C ILE A 18 -8.50 10.46 -1.71
N ASP A 19 -8.79 10.22 -2.99
CA ASP A 19 -8.66 11.21 -4.06
C ASP A 19 -9.55 12.43 -3.79
N ALA A 20 -10.80 12.21 -3.37
CA ALA A 20 -11.70 13.27 -2.94
C ALA A 20 -11.16 14.04 -1.73
N LEU A 21 -10.67 13.38 -0.69
CA LEU A 21 -10.07 14.05 0.48
C LEU A 21 -8.87 14.91 0.09
N ASN A 22 -8.02 14.40 -0.80
CA ASN A 22 -6.86 15.13 -1.29
C ASN A 22 -7.23 16.41 -2.05
N LYS A 23 -8.32 16.36 -2.81
CA LYS A 23 -8.85 17.49 -3.59
C LYS A 23 -9.65 18.48 -2.74
N ASP A 24 -10.48 17.98 -1.82
CA ASP A 24 -11.48 18.82 -1.15
C ASP A 24 -11.00 19.36 0.20
N ILE A 25 -10.10 18.62 0.88
CA ILE A 25 -9.61 18.98 2.23
C ILE A 25 -8.14 19.35 2.22
N TYR A 26 -7.32 18.57 1.50
CA TYR A 26 -5.86 18.70 1.57
C TYR A 26 -5.25 19.44 0.39
N ASP A 27 -6.02 20.10 -0.49
CA ASP A 27 -5.52 20.65 -1.76
C ASP A 27 -4.29 21.56 -1.59
N ASP A 28 -4.39 22.54 -0.69
CA ASP A 28 -3.33 23.49 -0.38
C ASP A 28 -2.46 23.08 0.84
N SER A 29 -2.60 21.83 1.30
CA SER A 29 -1.86 21.31 2.45
C SER A 29 -0.56 20.62 2.04
N ASP A 30 0.48 20.78 2.88
CA ASP A 30 1.70 19.98 2.80
C ASP A 30 1.47 18.51 3.18
N TRP A 31 0.34 18.21 3.82
CA TRP A 31 -0.09 16.85 4.14
C TRP A 31 -1.09 16.36 3.10
N LYS A 32 -0.84 15.18 2.54
CA LYS A 32 -1.75 14.48 1.64
C LYS A 32 -2.07 13.09 2.18
N MET A 33 -3.24 12.59 1.85
CA MET A 33 -3.59 11.20 2.06
C MET A 33 -2.87 10.32 1.02
N GLY A 34 -2.19 9.29 1.50
CA GLY A 34 -1.69 8.17 0.71
C GLY A 34 -2.25 6.85 1.22
N VAL A 35 -1.72 5.74 0.69
CA VAL A 35 -2.01 4.39 1.14
C VAL A 35 -0.76 3.71 1.66
N LEU A 36 -0.76 3.38 2.95
CA LEU A 36 0.22 2.51 3.56
C LEU A 36 -0.05 1.07 3.12
N TRP A 37 0.96 0.43 2.55
CA TRP A 37 0.81 -0.91 1.96
C TRP A 37 1.05 -2.01 2.99
N PHE A 38 0.02 -2.80 3.28
CA PHE A 38 0.07 -3.95 4.17
C PHE A 38 0.17 -5.22 3.34
N SER A 39 1.40 -5.64 3.02
CA SER A 39 1.62 -6.95 2.43
C SER A 39 1.40 -8.04 3.47
N ALA A 40 0.83 -9.17 3.07
CA ALA A 40 0.54 -10.28 3.97
C ALA A 40 1.81 -10.87 4.63
N LEU A 41 2.96 -10.78 3.97
CA LEU A 41 4.23 -11.40 4.40
C LEU A 41 4.09 -12.90 4.74
N ALA A 42 3.14 -13.58 4.08
CA ALA A 42 3.01 -15.04 4.09
C ALA A 42 4.14 -15.69 3.27
N PRO A 43 4.46 -16.98 3.49
CA PRO A 43 5.48 -17.71 2.70
C PRO A 43 5.26 -17.66 1.19
N THR A 44 4.01 -17.51 0.74
CA THR A 44 3.63 -17.39 -0.67
C THR A 44 3.65 -15.94 -1.19
N SER A 45 4.09 -14.97 -0.38
CA SER A 45 4.13 -13.57 -0.80
C SER A 45 5.21 -13.36 -1.86
N ARG A 46 4.79 -12.93 -3.04
CA ARG A 46 5.69 -12.57 -4.14
C ARG A 46 6.58 -11.40 -3.75
N THR A 47 7.83 -11.40 -4.21
CA THR A 47 8.84 -10.37 -3.90
C THR A 47 8.33 -8.94 -4.13
N GLY A 48 7.77 -8.66 -5.31
CA GLY A 48 7.25 -7.31 -5.63
C GLY A 48 6.05 -6.85 -4.77
N HIS A 49 5.37 -7.78 -4.08
CA HIS A 49 4.38 -7.43 -3.06
C HIS A 49 5.05 -7.19 -1.70
N ALA A 50 5.98 -8.06 -1.30
CA ALA A 50 6.69 -7.91 -0.02
C ALA A 50 7.53 -6.61 0.05
N GLU A 51 8.15 -6.21 -1.06
CA GLU A 51 8.94 -4.97 -1.17
C GLU A 51 8.14 -3.70 -0.82
N ARG A 52 6.84 -3.71 -1.13
CA ARG A 52 5.91 -2.60 -0.88
C ARG A 52 5.53 -2.47 0.59
N HIS A 53 5.70 -3.53 1.39
CA HIS A 53 5.27 -3.54 2.79
C HIS A 53 5.88 -2.38 3.58
N GLY A 54 5.02 -1.63 4.28
CA GLY A 54 5.40 -0.48 5.09
C GLY A 54 5.77 0.77 4.28
N VAL A 55 5.55 0.78 2.97
CA VAL A 55 5.77 1.96 2.11
C VAL A 55 4.43 2.64 1.84
N VAL A 56 4.43 3.96 1.88
CA VAL A 56 3.27 4.78 1.50
C VAL A 56 3.32 5.05 0.00
N TYR A 57 2.21 4.80 -0.68
CA TYR A 57 2.03 5.09 -2.11
C TYR A 57 0.88 6.07 -2.31
N THR A 58 0.88 6.74 -3.45
CA THR A 58 -0.30 7.44 -3.96
C THR A 58 -1.38 6.44 -4.40
N THR A 59 -2.61 6.92 -4.50
CA THR A 59 -3.74 6.15 -5.06
C THR A 59 -3.47 5.74 -6.52
N GLU A 60 -2.85 6.62 -7.31
CA GLU A 60 -2.46 6.35 -8.70
C GLU A 60 -1.44 5.22 -8.78
N GLU A 61 -0.39 5.24 -7.97
CA GLU A 61 0.61 4.17 -7.93
C GLU A 61 0.00 2.84 -7.51
N ALA A 62 -0.96 2.85 -6.58
CA ALA A 62 -1.69 1.65 -6.19
C ALA A 62 -2.54 1.09 -7.33
N ARG A 63 -3.30 1.94 -8.04
CA ARG A 63 -4.07 1.52 -9.24
C ARG A 63 -3.15 0.99 -10.33
N LEU A 64 -2.03 1.66 -10.59
CA LEU A 64 -1.05 1.24 -11.59
C LEU A 64 -0.37 -0.09 -11.23
N PHE A 65 -0.16 -0.36 -9.95
CA PHE A 65 0.35 -1.66 -9.54
C PHE A 65 -0.68 -2.75 -9.81
N TYR A 66 -1.93 -2.55 -9.39
CA TYR A 66 -2.97 -3.56 -9.56
C TYR A 66 -3.49 -3.71 -11.00
N SER A 67 -3.20 -2.76 -11.89
CA SER A 67 -3.52 -2.89 -13.32
C SER A 67 -2.55 -3.80 -14.09
N LYS A 68 -1.40 -4.16 -13.50
CA LYS A 68 -0.35 -4.92 -14.18
C LYS A 68 -0.49 -6.44 -13.97
N ASN A 69 -0.58 -7.18 -15.06
CA ASN A 69 -0.41 -8.64 -15.15
C ASN A 69 -1.13 -9.41 -14.03
N ASP A 70 -0.36 -10.16 -13.23
CA ASP A 70 -0.85 -11.04 -12.17
C ASP A 70 -0.82 -10.42 -10.78
N ASN A 71 -0.42 -9.14 -10.65
CA ASN A 71 -0.44 -8.43 -9.36
C ASN A 71 -1.78 -8.54 -8.60
N PRO A 72 -2.96 -8.46 -9.26
CA PRO A 72 -4.23 -8.64 -8.56
C PRO A 72 -4.49 -10.09 -8.11
N LYS A 73 -4.06 -11.09 -8.90
CA LYS A 73 -4.43 -12.50 -8.70
C LYS A 73 -3.96 -13.03 -7.34
N ASN A 74 -4.90 -13.57 -6.56
CA ASN A 74 -4.66 -14.17 -5.23
C ASN A 74 -3.83 -13.28 -4.28
N CYS A 75 -3.85 -11.97 -4.47
CA CYS A 75 -3.12 -11.05 -3.61
C CYS A 75 -3.81 -10.99 -2.23
N LEU A 76 -3.02 -11.05 -1.16
CA LEU A 76 -3.51 -10.91 0.23
C LEU A 76 -3.11 -9.56 0.85
N CYS A 77 -2.62 -8.62 0.05
CA CYS A 77 -2.27 -7.29 0.55
C CYS A 77 -3.53 -6.45 0.77
N SER A 78 -3.46 -5.55 1.75
CA SER A 78 -4.44 -4.50 1.99
C SER A 78 -3.79 -3.11 1.90
N LEU A 79 -4.61 -2.09 1.68
CA LEU A 79 -4.22 -0.69 1.59
C LEU A 79 -4.88 0.05 2.75
N SER A 80 -4.08 0.68 3.61
CA SER A 80 -4.59 1.49 4.72
C SER A 80 -4.38 2.97 4.39
N PRO A 81 -5.42 3.81 4.40
CA PRO A 81 -5.24 5.26 4.26
C PRO A 81 -4.31 5.80 5.36
N THR A 82 -3.40 6.70 5.00
CA THR A 82 -2.51 7.37 5.97
C THR A 82 -2.16 8.78 5.50
N LEU A 83 -1.83 9.66 6.42
CA LEU A 83 -1.35 11.00 6.11
C LEU A 83 0.17 11.01 5.94
N VAL A 84 0.63 11.62 4.86
CA VAL A 84 2.04 11.85 4.56
C VAL A 84 2.27 13.32 4.26
N ASN A 85 3.31 13.89 4.86
CA ASN A 85 3.79 15.21 4.49
C ASN A 85 4.60 15.09 3.20
N VAL A 86 4.13 15.68 2.10
CA VAL A 86 4.76 15.52 0.78
C VAL A 86 6.06 16.30 0.64
N LYS A 87 6.35 17.25 1.54
CA LYS A 87 7.62 17.98 1.56
C LYS A 87 8.70 17.26 2.35
N THR A 88 8.34 16.68 3.50
CA THR A 88 9.31 16.05 4.42
C THR A 88 9.38 14.54 4.28
N GLY A 89 8.35 13.91 3.73
CA GLY A 89 8.17 12.45 3.72
C GLY A 89 7.71 11.87 5.05
N GLU A 90 7.41 12.71 6.04
CA GLU A 90 6.91 12.27 7.35
C GLU A 90 5.54 11.59 7.20
N VAL A 91 5.34 10.47 7.89
CA VAL A 91 4.07 9.75 7.91
C VAL A 91 3.48 9.85 9.30
N LEU A 92 2.17 10.12 9.41
CA LEU A 92 1.51 10.32 10.71
C LEU A 92 1.71 9.13 11.67
N GLN A 93 1.80 7.91 11.13
CA GLN A 93 1.95 6.66 11.88
C GLN A 93 3.40 6.16 11.89
N THR A 94 4.38 7.01 12.22
CA THR A 94 5.82 6.73 12.14
C THR A 94 6.21 5.40 12.78
N GLU A 95 5.82 5.15 14.03
CA GLU A 95 6.19 3.92 14.76
C GLU A 95 5.65 2.65 14.09
N LEU A 96 4.44 2.72 13.51
CA LEU A 96 3.85 1.62 12.76
C LEU A 96 4.65 1.34 11.48
N VAL A 97 4.98 2.40 10.73
CA VAL A 97 5.80 2.30 9.51
C VAL A 97 7.16 1.69 9.82
N GLU A 98 7.84 2.13 10.88
CA GLU A 98 9.13 1.56 11.31
C GLU A 98 9.03 0.06 11.61
N LYS A 99 8.01 -0.36 12.36
CA LYS A 99 7.74 -1.78 12.66
C LYS A 99 7.45 -2.59 11.40
N MET A 100 6.68 -2.04 10.46
CA MET A 100 6.40 -2.68 9.18
C MET A 100 7.68 -2.81 8.33
N LEU A 101 8.50 -1.76 8.23
CA LEU A 101 9.77 -1.81 7.51
C LEU A 101 10.74 -2.84 8.11
N PHE A 102 10.75 -2.99 9.43
CA PHE A 102 11.50 -4.05 10.11
C PHE A 102 10.96 -5.45 9.75
N ALA A 103 9.63 -5.64 9.76
CA ALA A 103 9.00 -6.90 9.35
C ALA A 103 9.33 -7.24 7.88
N LYS A 104 9.25 -6.26 6.98
CA LYS A 104 9.69 -6.40 5.59
C LYS A 104 11.13 -6.87 5.50
N LYS A 105 12.07 -6.18 6.18
CA LYS A 105 13.49 -6.54 6.16
C LYS A 105 13.73 -7.96 6.65
N THR A 106 12.99 -8.38 7.67
CA THR A 106 13.08 -9.74 8.22
C THR A 106 12.56 -10.78 7.22
N PHE A 107 11.39 -10.54 6.63
CA PHE A 107 10.80 -11.42 5.61
C PHE A 107 11.69 -11.53 4.36
N MET A 108 12.19 -10.41 3.86
CA MET A 108 13.04 -10.41 2.66
C MET A 108 14.35 -11.18 2.89
N LYS A 109 14.90 -11.14 4.12
CA LYS A 109 16.07 -11.96 4.47
C LYS A 109 15.74 -13.45 4.47
N SER A 110 14.59 -13.86 5.00
CA SER A 110 14.24 -15.29 5.02
C SER A 110 14.05 -15.85 3.62
N VAL A 111 13.51 -15.05 2.68
CA VAL A 111 13.32 -15.47 1.28
C VAL A 111 14.63 -15.53 0.49
N LEU A 112 15.68 -14.84 0.92
CA LEU A 112 16.99 -14.82 0.23
C LEU A 112 17.96 -15.91 0.70
N ILE A 113 17.61 -16.68 1.74
CA ILE A 113 18.45 -17.72 2.35
C ILE A 113 17.98 -19.14 1.95
N GLU A 114 16.85 -19.23 1.23
CA GLU A 114 16.35 -20.45 0.57
C GLU A 114 16.88 -20.54 -0.88
#